data_AF-A0A2I0NHV6-F1
#
_entry.id   AF-A0A2I0NHV6-F1
#
_cell.length_a   1.000
_cell.length_b   1.000
_cell.length_c   1.000
_cell.angle_alpha   90.00
_cell.angle_beta   90.00
_cell.angle_gamma   90.00
#
_symmetry.space_group_name_H-M   'P 1'
#
loop_
_entity.id
_entity.type
_entity.pdbx_description
1 polymer ?
#
loop_
_entity_poly.entity_id
_entity_poly.type
_entity_poly.pdbx_seq_one_letter_code
_entity_poly.pdbx_strand_id
1 'polypeptide(L)'
;MEERYKQLLSKITERKPEVDKFIEVLHSETTWLTSPASTKYHLNKEGGLLEHSVGVAETLLRIRDALAPEISDESCVIVGLFHDTGKIGMPGKPYYLPEMKNGKHTGAYTINNDVVAMGLSLRSLYLVSQYIPLSD
;
A
#
# COMPACT_ATOMS: atom_id res chain seq x y z
N MET A 1 10.11 -6.02 -9.52
CA MET A 1 9.18 -5.45 -8.53
C MET A 1 8.29 -6.57 -7.99
N GLU A 2 7.54 -7.27 -8.85
CA GLU A 2 6.67 -8.39 -8.45
C GLU A 2 7.35 -9.46 -7.60
N GLU A 3 8.55 -9.90 -7.99
CA GLU A 3 9.31 -10.89 -7.23
C GLU A 3 9.69 -10.40 -5.82
N ARG A 4 10.10 -9.14 -5.68
CA ARG A 4 10.41 -8.52 -4.39
C ARG A 4 9.17 -8.45 -3.50
N TYR A 5 8.02 -8.10 -4.08
CA TYR A 5 6.75 -8.08 -3.36
C TYR A 5 6.37 -9.49 -2.87
N LYS A 6 6.48 -10.52 -3.72
CA LYS A 6 6.22 -11.93 -3.33
C LYS A 6 7.16 -12.42 -2.23
N GLN A 7 8.44 -12.04 -2.29
CA GLN A 7 9.44 -12.38 -1.27
C GLN A 7 9.16 -11.72 0.09
N LEU A 8 8.61 -10.51 0.10
CA LEU A 8 8.16 -9.89 1.34
C LEU A 8 6.94 -10.64 1.88
N LEU A 9 5.93 -10.91 1.04
CA LEU A 9 4.72 -11.62 1.44
C LEU A 9 5.01 -13.04 1.97
N SER A 10 6.04 -13.73 1.47
CA SER A 10 6.40 -15.07 1.97
C SER A 10 6.95 -15.08 3.39
N LYS A 11 7.33 -13.91 3.94
CA LYS A 11 7.72 -13.76 5.35
C LYS A 11 6.52 -13.72 6.31
N ILE A 12 5.30 -13.68 5.80
CA ILE A 12 4.07 -13.66 6.59
C ILE A 12 3.56 -15.10 6.74
N THR A 13 3.58 -15.58 7.98
CA THR A 13 3.23 -16.95 8.34
C THR A 13 2.08 -17.02 9.34
N GLU A 14 2.12 -16.22 10.40
CA GLU A 14 1.16 -16.30 11.52
C GLU A 14 -0.18 -15.67 11.12
N ARG A 15 -0.15 -14.45 10.59
CA ARG A 15 -1.34 -13.72 10.09
C ARG A 15 -1.64 -13.97 8.61
N LYS A 16 -1.19 -15.12 8.07
CA LYS A 16 -1.28 -15.42 6.65
C LYS A 16 -2.72 -15.42 6.11
N PRO A 17 -3.71 -16.09 6.74
CA PRO A 17 -5.09 -16.10 6.24
C PRO A 17 -5.72 -14.70 6.14
N GLU A 18 -5.46 -13.87 7.15
CA GLU A 18 -5.96 -12.49 7.23
C GLU A 18 -5.34 -11.60 6.16
N VAL A 19 -4.02 -11.69 6.00
CA VAL A 19 -3.27 -10.94 5.00
C VAL A 19 -3.63 -11.39 3.59
N ASP A 20 -3.76 -12.69 3.33
CA ASP A 20 -4.15 -13.21 2.02
C ASP A 20 -5.52 -12.67 1.60
N LYS A 21 -6.49 -12.61 2.53
CA LYS A 21 -7.80 -12.00 2.29
C LYS A 21 -7.71 -10.50 2.01
N PHE A 22 -6.86 -9.77 2.74
CA PHE A 22 -6.66 -8.34 2.48
C PHE A 22 -6.03 -8.11 1.10
N ILE A 23 -5.06 -8.92 0.71
CA ILE A 23 -4.40 -8.86 -0.59
C ILE A 23 -5.39 -9.15 -1.72
N GLU A 24 -6.28 -10.12 -1.55
CA GLU A 24 -7.34 -10.41 -2.52
C GLU A 24 -8.17 -9.15 -2.80
N VAL A 25 -8.61 -8.45 -1.76
CA VAL A 25 -9.37 -7.20 -1.88
C VAL A 25 -8.52 -6.11 -2.53
N LEU A 26 -7.26 -5.93 -2.09
CA LEU A 26 -6.36 -4.95 -2.69
C LEU A 26 -6.17 -5.19 -4.20
N HIS A 27 -6.00 -6.44 -4.61
CA HIS A 27 -5.74 -6.80 -6.01
C HIS A 27 -6.99 -6.74 -6.89
N SER A 28 -8.16 -7.12 -6.37
CA SER A 28 -9.37 -7.29 -7.17
C SER A 28 -10.34 -6.10 -7.11
N GLU A 29 -10.35 -5.36 -6.00
CA GLU A 29 -11.35 -4.31 -5.76
C GLU A 29 -10.75 -2.89 -5.68
N THR A 30 -9.42 -2.76 -5.69
CA THR A 30 -8.75 -1.47 -5.53
C THR A 30 -7.73 -1.19 -6.64
N THR A 31 -7.13 0.00 -6.60
CA THR A 31 -6.05 0.39 -7.50
C THR A 31 -4.66 0.12 -6.94
N TRP A 32 -4.50 -0.76 -5.94
CA TRP A 32 -3.20 -1.05 -5.28
C TRP A 32 -2.04 -1.27 -6.26
N LEU A 33 -2.27 -2.05 -7.32
CA LEU A 33 -1.23 -2.42 -8.29
C LEU A 33 -0.90 -1.29 -9.29
N THR A 34 -1.76 -0.28 -9.43
CA THR A 34 -1.65 0.75 -10.46
C THR A 34 -1.56 2.18 -9.90
N SER A 35 -1.88 2.40 -8.63
CA SER A 35 -1.85 3.72 -8.01
C SER A 35 -0.45 4.34 -7.98
N PRO A 36 -0.34 5.65 -8.23
CA PRO A 36 0.90 6.38 -7.98
C PRO A 36 1.13 6.55 -6.48
N ALA A 37 2.38 6.80 -6.08
CA ALA A 37 2.68 7.12 -4.68
C ALA A 37 2.31 8.57 -4.31
N SER A 38 2.20 9.45 -5.30
CA SER A 38 1.91 10.87 -5.12
C SER A 38 1.45 11.51 -6.43
N THR A 39 0.91 12.74 -6.37
CA THR A 39 0.48 13.51 -7.55
C THR A 39 1.58 14.41 -8.13
N LYS A 40 2.63 14.70 -7.35
CA LYS A 40 3.66 15.71 -7.68
C LYS A 40 5.08 15.34 -7.23
N TYR A 41 5.25 14.27 -6.46
CA TYR A 41 6.52 13.89 -5.85
C TYR A 41 7.05 12.58 -6.43
N HIS A 42 7.95 11.92 -5.70
CA HIS A 42 8.53 10.63 -6.08
C HIS A 42 7.44 9.60 -6.41
N LEU A 43 7.75 8.78 -7.43
CA LEU A 43 6.89 7.68 -7.89
C LEU A 43 5.47 8.13 -8.26
N ASN A 44 5.35 9.34 -8.83
CA ASN A 44 4.17 9.80 -9.56
C ASN A 44 4.08 9.11 -10.94
N LYS A 45 3.87 7.80 -10.92
CA LYS A 45 3.73 6.92 -12.08
C LYS A 45 2.84 5.74 -11.71
N GLU A 46 2.30 5.06 -12.71
CA GLU A 46 1.52 3.84 -12.48
C GLU A 46 2.33 2.80 -11.69
N GLY A 47 1.70 2.19 -10.69
CA GLY A 47 2.32 1.22 -9.77
C GLY A 47 3.36 1.81 -8.81
N GLY A 48 3.50 3.14 -8.77
CA GLY A 48 4.45 3.83 -7.92
C GLY A 48 4.21 3.61 -6.43
N LEU A 49 2.96 3.42 -6.00
CA LEU A 49 2.62 3.15 -4.59
C LEU A 49 3.18 1.80 -4.13
N LEU A 50 2.99 0.74 -4.91
CA LEU A 50 3.53 -0.57 -4.59
C LEU A 50 5.07 -0.57 -4.57
N GLU A 51 5.70 0.10 -5.53
CA GLU A 51 7.17 0.27 -5.56
C GLU A 51 7.66 1.00 -4.30
N HIS A 52 6.95 2.04 -3.87
CA HIS A 52 7.24 2.77 -2.63
C HIS A 52 7.14 1.86 -1.41
N SER A 53 6.00 1.17 -1.25
CA SER A 53 5.73 0.29 -0.11
C SER A 53 6.72 -0.87 0.00
N VAL A 54 7.12 -1.49 -1.12
CA VAL A 54 8.16 -2.53 -1.14
C VAL A 54 9.49 -1.96 -0.64
N GLY A 55 9.89 -0.76 -1.09
CA GLY A 55 11.12 -0.11 -0.64
C GLY A 55 11.10 0.24 0.85
N VAL A 56 9.94 0.66 1.38
CA VAL A 56 9.76 0.92 2.82
C VAL A 56 9.90 -0.36 3.62
N ALA A 57 9.24 -1.45 3.22
CA ALA A 57 9.32 -2.74 3.91
C ALA A 57 10.75 -3.30 3.95
N GLU A 58 11.47 -3.29 2.82
CA GLU A 58 12.87 -3.73 2.78
C GLU A 58 13.79 -2.86 3.65
N THR A 59 13.59 -1.54 3.64
CA THR A 59 14.35 -0.62 4.49
C THR A 59 14.06 -0.87 5.96
N LEU A 60 12.79 -1.09 6.31
CA LEU A 60 12.37 -1.37 7.68
C LEU A 60 13.00 -2.67 8.20
N LEU A 61 13.05 -3.73 7.38
CA LEU A 61 13.74 -4.98 7.75
C LEU A 61 15.24 -4.74 8.03
N ARG A 62 15.93 -3.95 7.20
CA ARG A 62 17.35 -3.61 7.42
C ARG A 62 17.57 -2.80 8.70
N ILE A 63 16.67 -1.87 9.01
CA ILE A 63 16.71 -1.08 10.25
C ILE A 63 16.47 -2.00 11.45
N ARG A 64 15.46 -2.86 11.37
CA ARG A 64 15.12 -3.87 12.37
C ARG A 64 16.32 -4.75 12.69
N ASP A 65 17.01 -5.27 11.67
CA ASP A 65 18.18 -6.16 11.87
C ASP A 65 19.33 -5.46 12.60
N ALA A 66 19.47 -4.15 12.40
CA ALA A 66 20.52 -3.36 13.03
C ALA A 66 20.17 -2.89 14.44
N LEU A 67 18.90 -2.56 14.72
CA LEU A 67 18.51 -1.78 15.91
C LEU A 67 17.48 -2.46 16.81
N ALA A 68 16.64 -3.35 16.28
CA ALA A 68 15.52 -3.95 17.03
C ALA A 68 15.26 -5.40 16.58
N PRO A 69 16.25 -6.31 16.68
CA PRO A 69 16.15 -7.69 16.20
C PRO A 69 15.17 -8.57 17.01
N GLU A 70 14.49 -8.02 18.01
CA GLU A 70 13.37 -8.63 18.71
C GLU A 70 12.03 -8.46 17.97
N ILE A 71 11.90 -7.44 17.10
CA ILE A 71 10.68 -7.25 16.30
C ILE A 71 10.63 -8.31 15.20
N SER A 72 9.46 -8.91 14.96
CA SER A 72 9.31 -9.94 13.94
C SER A 72 9.37 -9.37 12.51
N ASP A 73 9.99 -10.11 11.60
CA ASP A 73 9.99 -9.81 10.16
C ASP A 73 8.57 -9.58 9.63
N GLU A 74 7.64 -10.44 10.05
CA GLU A 74 6.24 -10.39 9.63
C GLU A 74 5.59 -9.04 9.96
N SER A 75 5.76 -8.55 11.19
CA SER A 75 5.21 -7.25 11.59
C SER A 75 5.83 -6.11 10.80
N CYS A 76 7.14 -6.14 10.55
CA CYS A 76 7.81 -5.16 9.70
C CYS A 76 7.28 -5.20 8.25
N VAL A 77 7.06 -6.39 7.70
CA VAL A 77 6.52 -6.54 6.33
C VAL A 77 5.09 -6.01 6.24
N ILE A 78 4.20 -6.39 7.16
CA ILE A 78 2.80 -5.94 7.18
C ILE A 78 2.75 -4.41 7.28
N VAL A 79 3.49 -3.83 8.22
CA VAL A 79 3.54 -2.37 8.40
C VAL A 79 4.14 -1.71 7.16
N GLY A 80 5.31 -2.15 6.70
CA GLY A 80 6.00 -1.53 5.58
C GLY A 80 5.19 -1.55 4.28
N LEU A 81 4.59 -2.70 3.95
CA LEU A 81 3.77 -2.82 2.75
C LEU A 81 2.48 -1.99 2.85
N PHE A 82 1.79 -2.04 3.99
CA PHE A 82 0.42 -1.56 4.06
C PHE A 82 0.23 -0.19 4.74
N HIS A 83 1.30 0.44 5.25
CA HIS A 83 1.21 1.73 5.96
C HIS A 83 0.52 2.85 5.17
N ASP A 84 0.63 2.84 3.84
CA ASP A 84 0.16 3.90 2.95
C ASP A 84 -1.00 3.44 2.05
N THR A 85 -1.67 2.34 2.39
CA THR A 85 -2.83 1.81 1.66
C THR A 85 -3.97 2.81 1.58
N GLY A 86 -4.08 3.78 2.50
CA GLY A 86 -5.05 4.88 2.43
C GLY A 86 -4.95 5.71 1.14
N LYS A 87 -3.82 5.67 0.43
CA LYS A 87 -3.65 6.31 -0.89
C LYS A 87 -4.34 5.57 -2.04
N ILE A 88 -4.86 4.36 -1.83
CA ILE A 88 -5.68 3.69 -2.84
C ILE A 88 -7.13 4.20 -2.82
N GLY A 89 -7.59 4.81 -1.73
CA GLY A 89 -8.99 5.18 -1.54
C GLY A 89 -9.78 4.06 -0.86
N MET A 90 -10.89 3.66 -1.46
CA MET A 90 -11.74 2.55 -0.99
C MET A 90 -11.96 1.55 -2.13
N PRO A 91 -12.37 0.29 -1.83
CA PRO A 91 -12.86 -0.63 -2.86
C PRO A 91 -13.85 0.04 -3.81
N GLY A 92 -13.59 -0.06 -5.12
CA GLY A 92 -14.37 0.58 -6.17
C GLY A 92 -14.28 2.11 -6.26
N LYS A 93 -13.54 2.78 -5.39
CA LYS A 93 -13.43 4.25 -5.34
C LYS A 93 -11.99 4.73 -5.14
N PRO A 94 -11.21 4.87 -6.23
CA PRO A 94 -9.80 5.21 -6.14
C PRO A 94 -9.59 6.63 -5.60
N TYR A 95 -8.53 6.81 -4.80
CA TYR A 95 -8.14 8.14 -4.30
C TYR A 95 -7.40 8.98 -5.34
N TYR A 96 -6.65 8.35 -6.24
CA TYR A 96 -5.98 9.03 -7.35
C TYR A 96 -6.69 8.73 -8.67
N LEU A 97 -6.91 9.77 -9.47
CA LEU A 97 -7.47 9.68 -10.81
C LEU A 97 -6.41 10.10 -11.84
N PRO A 98 -6.19 9.33 -12.91
CA PRO A 98 -5.32 9.76 -13.99
C PRO A 98 -5.91 11.01 -14.65
N GLU A 99 -5.07 12.02 -14.88
CA GLU A 99 -5.49 13.22 -15.61
C GLU A 99 -5.55 12.91 -17.11
N MET A 100 -6.71 13.17 -17.71
CA MET A 100 -6.99 12.84 -19.11
C MET A 100 -7.12 14.11 -19.94
N LYS A 101 -6.41 14.18 -21.08
CA LYS A 101 -6.54 15.24 -22.08
C LYS A 101 -6.74 14.60 -23.46
N ASN A 102 -7.85 14.94 -24.12
CA ASN A 102 -8.24 14.36 -25.41
C ASN A 102 -8.24 12.82 -25.42
N GLY A 103 -8.71 12.20 -24.33
CA GLY A 103 -8.78 10.74 -24.19
C GLY A 103 -7.43 10.05 -23.90
N LYS A 104 -6.34 10.80 -23.68
CA LYS A 104 -5.03 10.26 -23.34
C LYS A 104 -4.61 10.70 -21.94
N HIS A 105 -3.97 9.79 -21.22
CA HIS A 105 -3.35 10.10 -19.93
C HIS A 105 -2.22 11.11 -20.12
N THR A 106 -2.20 12.18 -19.32
CA THR A 106 -1.17 13.23 -19.41
C THR A 106 0.11 12.86 -18.66
N GLY A 107 0.09 11.78 -17.87
CA GLY A 107 1.15 11.41 -16.93
C GLY A 107 0.97 12.04 -15.55
N ALA A 108 0.00 12.93 -15.37
CA ALA A 108 -0.34 13.51 -14.08
C ALA A 108 -1.53 12.79 -13.44
N TYR A 109 -1.61 12.87 -12.10
CA TYR A 109 -2.73 12.35 -11.33
C TYR A 109 -3.34 13.47 -10.48
N THR A 110 -4.64 13.36 -10.25
CA THR A 110 -5.42 14.27 -9.39
C THR A 110 -6.04 13.49 -8.23
N ILE A 111 -6.44 14.20 -7.17
CA ILE A 111 -7.13 13.58 -6.04
C ILE A 111 -8.63 13.48 -6.37
N ASN A 112 -9.21 12.31 -6.11
CA ASN A 112 -10.64 12.07 -6.22
C ASN A 112 -11.39 12.74 -5.06
N ASN A 113 -12.07 13.86 -5.35
CA ASN A 113 -12.84 14.60 -4.37
C ASN A 113 -14.15 13.91 -3.94
N ASP A 114 -14.55 12.83 -4.63
CA ASP A 114 -15.73 12.06 -4.23
C ASP A 114 -15.41 11.10 -3.07
N VAL A 115 -14.14 10.77 -2.83
CA VAL A 115 -13.75 9.90 -1.71
C VAL A 115 -14.04 10.60 -0.38
N VAL A 116 -14.56 9.84 0.59
CA VAL A 116 -14.81 10.36 1.95
C VAL A 116 -13.54 10.98 2.51
N ALA A 117 -13.67 12.21 2.98
CA ALA A 117 -12.58 12.96 3.60
C ALA A 117 -12.12 12.23 4.87
N MET A 118 -10.88 11.74 4.83
CA MET A 118 -10.24 11.00 5.91
C MET A 118 -8.74 11.21 5.76
N GLY A 119 -8.02 11.39 6.88
CA GLY A 119 -6.56 11.43 6.84
C GLY A 119 -5.99 10.14 6.24
N LEU A 120 -4.95 10.23 5.41
CA LEU A 120 -4.42 9.06 4.70
C LEU A 120 -3.97 7.96 5.67
N SER A 121 -3.27 8.31 6.75
CA SER A 121 -2.86 7.36 7.79
C SER A 121 -4.04 6.70 8.48
N LEU A 122 -5.09 7.47 8.80
CA LEU A 122 -6.31 6.93 9.39
C LEU A 122 -7.04 6.01 8.43
N ARG A 123 -7.02 6.32 7.12
CA ARG A 123 -7.61 5.46 6.09
C ARG A 123 -6.82 4.16 5.93
N SER A 124 -5.50 4.22 5.93
CA SER A 124 -4.66 3.01 5.94
C SER A 124 -4.99 2.13 7.14
N LEU A 125 -5.02 2.73 8.34
CA LEU A 125 -5.35 2.01 9.58
C LEU A 125 -6.75 1.39 9.50
N TYR A 126 -7.74 2.16 9.05
CA TYR A 126 -9.10 1.68 8.84
C TYR A 126 -9.12 0.45 7.93
N LEU A 127 -8.55 0.56 6.72
CA LEU A 127 -8.51 -0.54 5.74
C LEU A 127 -7.82 -1.79 6.30
N VAL A 128 -6.63 -1.64 6.88
CA VAL A 128 -5.85 -2.76 7.43
C VAL A 128 -6.61 -3.44 8.56
N SER A 129 -7.17 -2.67 9.50
CA SER A 129 -7.87 -3.19 10.68
C SER A 129 -9.15 -3.99 10.36
N GLN A 130 -9.72 -3.85 9.16
CA GLN A 130 -10.86 -4.67 8.74
C GLN A 130 -10.50 -6.14 8.49
N TYR A 131 -9.23 -6.43 8.27
CA TYR A 131 -8.77 -7.77 7.86
C TYR A 131 -7.71 -8.32 8.80
N ILE A 132 -6.73 -7.51 9.18
CA ILE A 132 -5.56 -7.93 9.94
C ILE A 132 -5.72 -7.44 11.39
N PRO A 133 -5.78 -8.34 12.39
CA PRO A 133 -5.77 -7.97 13.79
C PRO A 133 -4.50 -7.18 14.12
N LEU A 134 -4.67 -6.02 14.76
CA LEU A 134 -3.59 -5.17 15.20
C LEU A 134 -3.43 -5.29 16.72
N SER A 135 -2.20 -5.24 17.18
CA SER A 135 -1.83 -5.22 18.59
C SER A 135 -1.24 -3.85 18.95
N ASP A 136 -1.32 -3.49 20.23
CA ASP A 136 -0.62 -2.34 20.81
C ASP A 136 0.89 -2.58 20.94
#